data_AF-A0A9D6JAJ4-F1
#
_entry.id   AF-A0A9D6JAJ4-F1
#
_cell.length_a   1.000
_cell.length_b   1.000
_cell.length_c   1.000
_cell.angle_alpha   90.00
_cell.angle_beta   90.00
_cell.angle_gamma   90.00
#
_symmetry.space_group_name_H-M   'P 1'
#
loop_
_entity.id
_entity.type
_entity.pdbx_description
1 polymer ?
#
loop_
_entity_poly.entity_id
_entity_poly.type
_entity_poly.pdbx_seq_one_letter_code
_entity_poly.pdbx_strand_id
1 'polypeptide(L)'
;MREPVKGWLVMGLLLGTTAYAIAEEITLTTYYPSPRGVYRELKMNGTGTIEFGAGLTKEPNAGKIGYQTFTADALDIVGAGTGQANRKIKFWNEGGASFEGSVGIGMASPGKALHIRGGQAADGTSRAGITLENELGNKFFLNTWYDQN
;
A
#
# COMPACT_ATOMS: atom_id res chain seq x y z
N MET A 1 -52.70 30.40 -24.09
CA MET A 1 -52.19 29.15 -23.47
C MET A 1 -50.69 29.06 -23.69
N ARG A 2 -49.89 29.28 -22.64
CA ARG A 2 -48.46 28.88 -22.56
C ARG A 2 -48.09 28.96 -21.09
N GLU A 3 -47.95 27.81 -20.44
CA GLU A 3 -47.73 27.73 -19.00
C GLU A 3 -46.25 27.94 -18.63
N PRO A 4 -45.95 28.56 -17.46
CA PRO A 4 -44.60 28.92 -17.01
C PRO A 4 -43.75 27.74 -16.50
N VAL A 5 -44.15 26.50 -16.81
CA VAL A 5 -43.60 25.25 -16.22
C VAL A 5 -42.14 24.98 -16.61
N LYS A 6 -41.65 25.58 -17.70
CA LYS A 6 -40.27 25.34 -18.19
C LYS A 6 -39.20 26.05 -17.36
N GLY A 7 -39.50 27.20 -16.74
CA GLY A 7 -38.52 27.93 -15.91
C GLY A 7 -38.23 27.22 -14.58
N TRP A 8 -39.27 26.65 -13.99
CA TRP A 8 -39.18 25.92 -12.71
C TRP A 8 -38.44 24.58 -12.86
N LEU A 9 -38.61 23.90 -14.00
CA LEU A 9 -37.90 22.64 -14.28
C LEU A 9 -36.38 22.84 -14.41
N VAL A 10 -35.95 23.96 -15.00
CA VAL A 10 -34.52 24.28 -15.18
C VAL A 10 -33.89 24.75 -13.86
N MET A 11 -34.62 25.51 -13.04
CA MET A 11 -34.13 25.92 -11.72
C MET A 11 -34.07 24.74 -10.73
N GLY A 12 -35.01 23.79 -10.84
CA GLY A 12 -34.95 22.52 -10.09
C GLY A 12 -33.76 21.63 -10.49
N LEU A 13 -33.35 21.65 -11.76
CA LEU A 13 -32.20 20.87 -12.25
C LEU A 13 -30.85 21.51 -11.86
N LEU A 14 -30.76 22.84 -11.82
CA LEU A 14 -29.56 23.59 -11.43
C LEU A 14 -29.28 23.56 -9.92
N LEU A 15 -30.29 23.30 -9.08
CA LEU A 15 -30.13 23.08 -7.64
C LEU A 15 -29.92 21.60 -7.25
N GLY A 16 -30.00 20.67 -8.22
CA GLY A 16 -29.99 19.23 -7.99
C GLY A 16 -28.61 18.55 -8.02
N THR A 17 -27.50 19.29 -8.11
CA THR A 17 -26.16 18.67 -8.27
C THR A 17 -25.13 19.17 -7.26
N THR A 18 -25.53 19.43 -6.02
CA THR A 18 -24.54 19.32 -4.94
C THR A 18 -24.25 17.83 -4.76
N ALA A 19 -23.15 17.37 -5.37
CA ALA A 19 -22.59 16.05 -5.14
C ALA A 19 -22.41 15.86 -3.63
N TYR A 20 -23.35 15.16 -3.01
CA TYR A 20 -23.20 14.69 -1.65
C TYR A 20 -22.13 13.59 -1.68
N ALA A 21 -20.91 13.94 -1.31
CA ALA A 21 -19.93 12.96 -0.86
C ALA A 21 -20.40 12.49 0.53
N ILE A 22 -21.32 11.52 0.54
CA ILE A 22 -21.64 10.79 1.77
C ILE A 22 -20.44 9.87 2.02
N ALA A 23 -19.74 10.05 3.12
CA ALA A 23 -18.82 9.03 3.60
C ALA A 23 -19.65 7.78 3.91
N GLU A 24 -19.46 6.69 3.17
CA GLU A 24 -20.03 5.40 3.52
C GLU A 24 -19.32 4.88 4.79
N GLU A 25 -20.00 4.96 5.93
CA GLU A 25 -19.57 4.30 7.14
C GLU A 25 -19.98 2.81 7.07
N ILE A 26 -19.01 1.91 7.18
CA ILE A 26 -19.30 0.49 7.43
C ILE A 26 -19.33 0.29 8.95
N THR A 27 -20.53 0.25 9.52
CA THR A 27 -20.74 -0.09 10.93
C THR A 27 -20.89 -1.61 11.06
N LEU A 28 -19.94 -2.28 11.71
CA LEU A 28 -20.09 -3.69 12.07
C LEU A 28 -20.84 -3.80 13.41
N THR A 29 -22.14 -4.05 13.37
CA THR A 29 -22.96 -4.21 14.58
C THR A 29 -22.98 -5.67 15.04
N THR A 30 -22.42 -5.94 16.22
CA THR A 30 -22.63 -7.22 16.92
C THR A 30 -23.74 -7.04 17.97
N TYR A 31 -24.92 -7.63 17.76
CA TYR A 31 -26.03 -7.55 18.73
C TYR A 31 -25.83 -8.53 19.90
N TYR A 32 -26.27 -8.17 21.12
CA TYR A 32 -26.29 -9.09 22.27
C TYR A 32 -27.72 -9.51 22.66
N PRO A 33 -27.98 -10.79 22.97
CA PRO A 33 -27.06 -11.92 22.77
C PRO A 33 -26.96 -12.24 21.28
N SER A 34 -25.73 -12.41 20.77
CA SER A 34 -25.54 -12.62 19.33
C SER A 34 -26.19 -13.95 18.91
N PRO A 35 -27.14 -13.97 17.97
CA PRO A 35 -27.81 -15.20 17.56
C PRO A 35 -26.88 -16.25 16.94
N ARG A 36 -25.68 -15.86 16.49
CA ARG A 36 -24.71 -16.73 15.79
C ARG A 36 -23.26 -16.64 16.29
N GLY A 37 -23.07 -16.24 17.55
CA GLY A 37 -21.75 -16.15 18.18
C GLY A 37 -21.05 -14.83 17.92
N VAL A 38 -20.27 -14.40 18.92
CA VAL A 38 -19.38 -13.24 18.83
C VAL A 38 -18.31 -13.56 17.80
N TYR A 39 -18.22 -12.76 16.72
CA TYR A 39 -17.14 -12.90 15.75
C TYR A 39 -15.82 -12.63 16.48
N ARG A 40 -14.95 -13.64 16.55
CA ARG A 40 -13.65 -13.55 17.23
C ARG A 40 -12.61 -12.82 16.38
N GLU A 41 -12.76 -12.86 15.07
CA GLU A 41 -11.77 -12.41 14.10
C GLU A 41 -12.43 -12.06 12.76
N LEU A 42 -11.86 -11.10 12.05
CA LEU A 42 -12.18 -10.79 10.66
C LEU A 42 -11.35 -11.72 9.76
N LYS A 43 -12.00 -12.49 8.88
CA LYS A 43 -11.34 -13.42 7.96
C LYS A 43 -11.62 -13.09 6.50
N MET A 44 -10.67 -13.45 5.66
CA MET A 44 -10.83 -13.53 4.22
C MET A 44 -10.52 -14.95 3.78
N ASN A 45 -11.41 -15.55 2.99
CA ASN A 45 -11.20 -16.89 2.43
C ASN A 45 -10.52 -16.79 1.07
N GLY A 46 -9.63 -17.73 0.76
CA GLY A 46 -8.91 -17.77 -0.51
C GLY A 46 -7.97 -16.58 -0.67
N THR A 47 -7.83 -16.09 -1.91
CA THR A 47 -6.91 -15.01 -2.30
C THR A 47 -7.54 -13.61 -2.21
N GLY A 48 -8.57 -13.43 -1.38
CA GLY A 48 -9.18 -12.13 -1.16
C GLY A 48 -8.23 -11.16 -0.45
N THR A 49 -8.40 -9.85 -0.66
CA THR A 49 -7.58 -8.80 -0.04
C THR A 49 -8.41 -7.79 0.74
N ILE A 50 -7.89 -7.33 1.87
CA ILE A 50 -8.38 -6.10 2.50
C ILE A 50 -7.85 -4.94 1.66
N GLU A 51 -8.73 -4.06 1.21
CA GLU A 51 -8.37 -2.95 0.34
C GLU A 51 -8.64 -1.60 1.02
N PHE A 52 -7.60 -0.78 1.14
CA PHE A 52 -7.67 0.59 1.62
C PHE A 52 -7.67 1.59 0.46
N GLY A 53 -8.30 2.75 0.66
CA GLY A 53 -8.35 3.81 -0.35
C GLY A 53 -9.25 3.50 -1.55
N ALA A 54 -10.31 2.70 -1.36
CA ALA A 54 -11.37 2.56 -2.34
C ALA A 54 -11.98 3.94 -2.67
N GLY A 55 -12.30 4.17 -3.94
CA GLY A 55 -12.84 5.46 -4.41
C GLY A 55 -11.80 6.57 -4.64
N LEU A 56 -10.54 6.35 -4.26
CA LEU A 56 -9.45 7.26 -4.63
C LEU A 56 -8.91 6.91 -6.02
N THR A 57 -8.37 7.92 -6.73
CA THR A 57 -7.53 7.67 -7.91
C THR A 57 -6.24 6.99 -7.45
N LYS A 58 -6.11 5.70 -7.73
CA LYS A 58 -4.96 4.87 -7.35
C LYS A 58 -4.66 3.81 -8.40
N GLU A 59 -3.48 3.21 -8.32
CA GLU A 59 -3.17 2.00 -9.08
C GLU A 59 -4.09 0.84 -8.59
N PRO A 60 -4.61 -0.02 -9.48
CA PRO A 60 -5.63 -1.02 -9.12
C PRO A 60 -5.27 -1.99 -7.98
N ASN A 61 -3.99 -2.19 -7.69
CA ASN A 61 -3.52 -3.06 -6.61
C ASN A 61 -3.02 -2.30 -5.39
N ALA A 62 -2.97 -0.97 -5.45
CA ALA A 62 -2.50 -0.14 -4.35
C ALA A 62 -3.40 -0.24 -3.12
N GLY A 63 -2.79 -0.34 -1.94
CA GLY A 63 -3.50 -0.41 -0.66
C GLY A 63 -4.11 -1.77 -0.34
N LYS A 64 -3.68 -2.85 -1.00
CA LYS A 64 -4.15 -4.22 -0.73
C LYS A 64 -3.24 -4.92 0.28
N ILE A 65 -3.86 -5.69 1.18
CA ILE A 65 -3.20 -6.67 2.05
C ILE A 65 -3.89 -8.02 1.84
N GLY A 66 -3.15 -9.06 1.47
CA GLY A 66 -3.73 -10.37 1.19
C GLY A 66 -2.73 -11.52 1.18
N TYR A 67 -3.21 -12.73 1.45
CA TYR A 67 -2.40 -13.94 1.47
C TYR A 67 -2.35 -14.57 0.08
N GLN A 68 -1.14 -14.78 -0.45
CA GLN A 68 -0.86 -15.32 -1.78
C GLN A 68 -1.60 -14.62 -2.91
N THR A 69 -1.72 -13.30 -2.83
CA THR A 69 -2.47 -12.50 -3.82
C THR A 69 -1.64 -12.29 -5.09
N PHE A 70 -0.34 -12.02 -4.93
CA PHE A 70 0.62 -11.77 -6.00
C PHE A 70 1.83 -12.70 -5.91
N THR A 71 2.17 -13.16 -4.71
CA THR A 71 3.35 -14.00 -4.46
C THR A 71 2.93 -15.30 -3.77
N ALA A 72 3.28 -16.44 -4.36
CA ALA A 72 3.01 -17.74 -3.74
C ALA A 72 3.74 -17.85 -2.38
N ASP A 73 3.06 -18.46 -1.41
CA ASP A 73 3.54 -18.64 -0.03
C ASP A 73 3.98 -17.35 0.68
N ALA A 74 3.30 -16.22 0.43
CA ALA A 74 3.59 -14.95 1.10
C ALA A 74 2.33 -14.19 1.54
N LEU A 75 2.51 -13.29 2.50
CA LEU A 75 1.59 -12.19 2.74
C LEU A 75 2.04 -11.00 1.88
N ASP A 76 1.20 -10.61 0.92
CA ASP A 76 1.47 -9.45 0.08
C ASP A 76 0.91 -8.19 0.76
N ILE A 77 1.77 -7.19 0.96
CA ILE A 77 1.38 -5.84 1.39
C ILE A 77 1.75 -4.88 0.27
N VAL A 78 0.74 -4.24 -0.31
CA VAL A 78 0.92 -3.34 -1.43
C VAL A 78 0.74 -1.88 -0.99
N GLY A 79 1.79 -1.09 -1.17
CA GLY A 79 1.78 0.34 -0.84
C GLY A 79 0.74 1.16 -1.61
N ALA A 80 0.37 2.31 -1.06
CA ALA A 80 -0.53 3.27 -1.72
C ALA A 80 0.22 4.05 -2.82
N GLY A 81 -0.45 4.36 -3.94
CA GLY A 81 0.13 5.10 -5.07
C GLY A 81 -0.79 5.11 -6.29
N THR A 82 -0.48 5.97 -7.26
CA THR A 82 -1.23 6.10 -8.53
C THR A 82 -0.63 5.28 -9.68
N GLY A 83 0.57 4.71 -9.49
CA GLY A 83 1.21 3.82 -10.44
C GLY A 83 2.11 2.80 -9.74
N GLN A 84 2.52 1.74 -10.46
CA GLN A 84 3.26 0.64 -9.85
C GLN A 84 4.59 1.07 -9.23
N ALA A 85 5.27 2.06 -9.85
CA ALA A 85 6.58 2.56 -9.44
C ALA A 85 6.55 3.58 -8.29
N ASN A 86 5.38 4.08 -7.88
CA ASN A 86 5.25 5.11 -6.85
C ASN A 86 4.50 4.65 -5.59
N ARG A 87 4.31 3.33 -5.45
CA ARG A 87 3.66 2.74 -4.28
C ARG A 87 4.54 2.89 -3.04
N LYS A 88 3.94 3.33 -1.93
CA LYS A 88 4.65 3.58 -0.66
C LYS A 88 3.98 2.84 0.49
N ILE A 89 4.80 2.25 1.34
CA ILE A 89 4.42 1.81 2.68
C ILE A 89 5.22 2.66 3.65
N LYS A 90 4.55 3.20 4.66
CA LYS A 90 5.21 3.95 5.74
C LYS A 90 4.81 3.31 7.06
N PHE A 91 5.80 3.05 7.90
CA PHE A 91 5.64 2.62 9.28
C PHE A 91 6.06 3.78 10.19
N TRP A 92 5.16 4.20 11.08
CA TRP A 92 5.48 5.11 12.19
C TRP A 92 5.69 4.24 13.42
N ASN A 93 6.93 3.79 13.60
CA ASN A 93 7.31 2.77 14.57
C ASN A 93 8.42 3.29 15.47
N GLU A 94 8.13 4.30 16.27
CA GLU A 94 9.08 4.96 17.17
C GLU A 94 9.72 3.98 18.17
N GLY A 95 9.04 2.87 18.49
CA GLY A 95 9.57 1.77 19.29
C GLY A 95 10.41 0.73 18.53
N GLY A 96 10.58 0.87 17.21
CA GLY A 96 11.34 -0.01 16.33
C GLY A 96 10.52 -1.03 15.54
N ALA A 97 11.18 -1.72 14.62
CA ALA A 97 10.68 -2.92 13.93
C ALA A 97 11.76 -4.00 13.95
N SER A 98 11.36 -5.24 14.19
CA SER A 98 12.23 -6.41 14.17
C SER A 98 11.72 -7.40 13.13
N PHE A 99 12.63 -8.06 12.43
CA PHE A 99 12.31 -9.09 11.45
C PHE A 99 13.06 -10.37 11.82
N GLU A 100 12.32 -11.45 12.00
CA GLU A 100 12.88 -12.78 12.17
C GLU A 100 13.09 -13.41 10.78
N GLY A 101 14.29 -13.91 10.52
CA GLY A 101 14.69 -14.41 9.20
C GLY A 101 15.43 -13.39 8.35
N SER A 102 15.46 -13.61 7.02
CA SER A 102 16.27 -12.80 6.10
C SER A 102 15.49 -11.63 5.51
N VAL A 103 16.10 -10.44 5.46
CA VAL A 103 15.54 -9.22 4.86
C VAL A 103 16.11 -9.02 3.45
N GLY A 104 15.22 -8.97 2.45
CA GLY A 104 15.55 -8.71 1.05
C GLY A 104 15.20 -7.30 0.62
N ILE A 105 16.13 -6.58 -0.01
CA ILE A 105 15.86 -5.29 -0.67
C ILE A 105 16.15 -5.44 -2.17
N GLY A 106 15.11 -5.32 -3.00
CA GLY A 106 15.22 -5.60 -4.44
C GLY A 106 15.47 -7.08 -4.77
N MET A 107 15.22 -7.98 -3.81
CA MET A 107 15.49 -9.41 -3.92
C MET A 107 14.32 -10.24 -3.36
N ALA A 108 13.71 -11.08 -4.20
CA ALA A 108 12.57 -11.92 -3.82
C ALA A 108 12.95 -13.15 -2.98
N SER A 109 14.20 -13.63 -3.10
CA SER A 109 14.71 -14.79 -2.37
C SER A 109 16.06 -14.48 -1.74
N PRO A 110 16.09 -13.89 -0.53
CA PRO A 110 17.32 -13.55 0.17
C PRO A 110 18.12 -14.82 0.53
N GLY A 111 19.41 -14.88 0.16
CA GLY A 111 20.32 -15.98 0.53
C GLY A 111 21.23 -15.67 1.72
N LYS A 112 21.03 -14.51 2.36
CA LYS A 112 21.78 -13.96 3.49
C LYS A 112 20.79 -13.20 4.39
N ALA A 113 21.13 -13.06 5.68
CA ALA A 113 20.29 -12.37 6.67
C ALA A 113 19.87 -10.96 6.22
N LEU A 114 20.76 -10.23 5.55
CA LEU A 114 20.43 -9.02 4.80
C LEU A 114 20.96 -9.20 3.37
N HIS A 115 20.05 -9.25 2.39
CA HIS A 115 20.41 -9.35 0.97
C HIS A 115 19.85 -8.15 0.21
N ILE A 116 20.75 -7.25 -0.19
CA ILE A 116 20.41 -6.07 -0.97
C ILE A 116 20.94 -6.28 -2.39
N ARG A 117 20.06 -6.30 -3.39
CA ARG A 117 20.48 -6.26 -4.80
C ARG A 117 20.84 -4.80 -5.12
N GLY A 118 22.12 -4.55 -5.38
CA GLY A 118 22.60 -3.20 -5.70
C GLY A 118 21.79 -2.57 -6.84
N GLY A 119 21.30 -1.35 -6.63
CA GLY A 119 20.62 -0.59 -7.67
C GLY A 119 21.62 -0.07 -8.70
N GLN A 120 21.25 -0.09 -9.97
CA GLN A 120 21.96 0.73 -10.96
C GLN A 120 21.69 2.19 -10.63
N ALA A 121 22.74 3.01 -10.55
CA ALA A 121 22.54 4.46 -10.55
C ALA A 121 21.91 4.86 -11.90
N ALA A 122 21.11 5.93 -11.90
CA ALA A 122 20.42 6.43 -13.09
C ALA A 122 21.39 6.84 -14.24
N ASP A 123 22.70 6.93 -13.95
CA ASP A 123 23.78 7.20 -14.90
C ASP A 123 24.36 5.94 -15.57
N GLY A 124 23.78 4.76 -15.32
CA GLY A 124 24.21 3.49 -15.90
C GLY A 124 25.51 2.93 -15.29
N THR A 125 26.12 3.61 -14.31
CA THR A 125 27.24 3.04 -13.56
C THR A 125 26.72 2.14 -12.46
N SER A 126 27.16 0.88 -12.46
CA SER A 126 26.81 -0.11 -11.43
C SER A 126 27.54 0.23 -10.13
N ARG A 127 27.12 1.29 -9.43
CA ARG A 127 27.51 1.51 -8.03
C ARG A 127 26.62 0.66 -7.14
N ALA A 128 26.77 -0.66 -7.26
CA ALA A 128 26.12 -1.67 -6.42
C ALA A 128 26.67 -1.66 -4.98
N GLY A 129 26.73 -0.48 -4.37
CA GLY A 129 27.26 -0.28 -3.01
C GLY A 129 26.12 0.02 -2.03
N ILE A 130 26.28 -0.47 -0.81
CA ILE A 130 25.48 -0.01 0.33
C ILE A 130 26.16 1.26 0.84
N THR A 131 25.38 2.35 0.95
CA THR A 131 25.84 3.57 1.61
C THR A 131 25.27 3.60 3.02
N LEU A 132 26.13 3.66 4.02
CA LEU A 132 25.74 3.96 5.40
C LEU A 132 26.12 5.42 5.65
N GLU A 133 25.13 6.25 5.95
CA GLU A 133 25.30 7.69 6.19
C GLU A 133 24.90 8.01 7.63
N ASN A 134 25.71 8.80 8.33
CA ASN A 134 25.34 9.32 9.64
C ASN A 134 24.59 10.68 9.51
N GLU A 135 24.07 11.20 10.62
CA GLU A 135 23.33 12.48 10.63
C GLU A 135 24.18 13.70 10.22
N LEU A 136 25.52 13.56 10.25
CA LEU A 136 26.46 14.59 9.81
C LEU A 136 26.78 14.48 8.30
N GLY A 137 26.19 13.51 7.60
CA GLY A 137 26.41 13.28 6.17
C GLY A 137 27.67 12.50 5.82
N ASN A 138 28.40 11.96 6.82
CA ASN A 138 29.56 11.11 6.58
C ASN A 138 29.11 9.77 6.00
N LYS A 139 29.72 9.35 4.90
CA LYS A 139 29.35 8.13 4.17
C LYS A 139 30.44 7.07 4.26
N PHE A 140 30.07 5.89 4.72
CA PHE A 140 30.85 4.68 4.48
C PHE A 140 30.32 4.03 3.19
N PHE A 141 31.21 3.92 2.20
CA PHE A 141 30.92 3.20 0.97
C PHE A 141 31.65 1.86 0.98
N LEU A 142 30.89 0.76 0.89
CA LEU A 142 31.43 -0.53 0.47
C LEU A 142 31.61 -0.50 -1.04
N ASN A 143 32.71 0.11 -1.47
CA ASN A 143 33.12 0.19 -2.87
C ASN A 143 34.09 -0.96 -3.14
N THR A 144 33.69 -1.92 -3.98
CA THR A 144 34.47 -3.08 -4.44
C THR A 144 34.87 -4.11 -3.37
N TRP A 145 34.05 -5.16 -3.24
CA TRP A 145 34.60 -6.49 -2.95
C TRP A 145 35.07 -7.06 -4.28
N TYR A 146 36.36 -6.97 -4.58
CA TYR A 146 36.98 -7.84 -5.56
C TYR A 146 37.52 -9.02 -4.76
N ASP A 147 37.01 -10.22 -4.97
CA ASP A 147 37.68 -11.43 -4.47
C ASP A 147 38.91 -11.64 -5.36
N GLN A 148 40.09 -11.80 -4.76
CA GLN A 148 41.32 -12.08 -5.49
C GLN A 148 41.50 -13.59 -5.71
N ASN A 149 40.45 -14.29 -6.17
CA ASN A 149 40.54 -15.71 -6.50
C ASN A 149 39.95 -16.01 -7.88
#